data_AF-A0A1Q7UHE7-F1
#
_entry.id   AF-A0A1Q7UHE7-F1
#
_cell.length_a   1.000
_cell.length_b   1.000
_cell.length_c   1.000
_cell.angle_alpha   90.00
_cell.angle_beta   90.00
_cell.angle_gamma   90.00
#
_symmetry.space_group_name_H-M   'P 1'
#
loop_
_entity.id
_entity.type
_entity.pdbx_description
1 polymer ?
#
loop_
_entity_poly.entity_id
_entity_poly.type
_entity_poly.pdbx_seq_one_letter_code
_entity_poly.pdbx_strand_id
1 'polypeptide(L)' 'MGESHEYKALSREELNAIAGEELPERAAMSLINANVAAPVNLAAALNVASDNSIAYANAEQNVNITQSN' A
#
# COMPACT_ATOMS: atom_id res chain seq x y z
N MET A 1 13.56 -26.21 12.36
CA MET A 1 13.75 -27.06 11.16
C MET A 1 12.95 -26.42 10.05
N GLY A 2 13.59 -25.92 8.97
CA GLY A 2 12.88 -25.31 7.85
C GLY A 2 12.26 -26.40 6.98
N GLU A 3 11.00 -26.22 6.58
CA GLU A 3 10.31 -27.16 5.69
C GLU A 3 11.02 -27.22 4.33
N SER A 4 11.38 -28.42 3.90
CA SER A 4 11.93 -28.68 2.57
C SER A 4 10.80 -28.54 1.54
N HIS A 5 10.78 -27.46 0.76
CA HIS A 5 9.83 -27.32 -0.33
C HIS A 5 10.13 -28.36 -1.42
N GLU A 6 9.26 -29.36 -1.55
CA GLU A 6 9.34 -30.38 -2.59
C GLU A 6 8.79 -29.81 -3.90
N TYR A 7 9.65 -29.62 -4.90
CA TYR A 7 9.24 -29.09 -6.21
C TYR A 7 8.65 -30.20 -7.08
N LYS A 8 7.34 -30.13 -7.36
CA LYS A 8 6.65 -31.04 -8.29
C LYS A 8 6.74 -30.50 -9.72
N ALA A 9 7.15 -31.34 -10.67
CA ALA A 9 7.02 -31.02 -12.09
C ALA A 9 5.55 -31.09 -12.52
N LEU A 10 5.03 -29.99 -13.05
CA LEU A 10 3.64 -29.88 -13.51
C LEU A 10 3.58 -30.13 -15.03
N SER A 11 2.55 -30.86 -15.46
CA SER A 11 2.22 -31.01 -16.89
C SER A 11 1.75 -29.68 -17.49
N ARG A 12 1.72 -29.58 -18.83
CA ARG A 12 1.24 -28.35 -19.49
C ARG A 12 -0.22 -28.06 -19.12
N GLU A 13 -1.03 -29.11 -18.98
CA GLU A 13 -2.43 -29.05 -18.58
C GLU A 13 -2.57 -28.60 -17.12
N GLU A 14 -1.73 -29.13 -16.21
CA GLU A 14 -1.70 -28.69 -14.80
C GLU A 14 -1.25 -27.21 -14.70
N LEU A 15 -0.28 -26.79 -15.51
CA LEU A 15 0.17 -25.39 -15.58
C LEU A 15 -0.94 -24.46 -16.06
N ASN A 16 -1.68 -24.85 -17.11
CA ASN A 16 -2.80 -24.05 -17.62
C ASN A 16 -3.95 -23.96 -16.62
N ALA A 17 -4.21 -25.03 -15.86
CA ALA A 17 -5.21 -25.01 -14.79
C ALA A 17 -4.83 -24.07 -13.63
N ILE A 18 -3.53 -23.86 -13.40
CA ILE A 18 -3.00 -22.94 -12.36
C ILE A 18 -2.84 -21.52 -12.90
N ALA A 19 -2.57 -21.36 -14.20
CA ALA A 19 -2.24 -20.08 -14.82
C ALA A 19 -3.37 -19.04 -14.81
N GLY A 20 -4.59 -19.42 -14.42
CA GLY A 20 -5.75 -18.52 -14.35
C GLY A 20 -6.27 -18.15 -15.73
N GLU A 21 -7.07 -17.08 -15.79
CA GLU A 21 -7.59 -16.56 -17.05
C GLU A 21 -6.46 -16.00 -17.94
N GLU A 22 -6.64 -16.07 -19.26
CA GLU A 22 -5.67 -15.50 -20.19
C GLU A 22 -5.47 -14.01 -19.91
N LEU A 23 -4.21 -13.57 -19.98
CA LEU A 23 -3.84 -12.18 -19.76
C LEU A 23 -4.62 -11.29 -20.75
N PRO A 24 -5.31 -10.26 -20.26
CA PRO A 24 -6.10 -9.39 -21.11
C PRO A 24 -5.22 -8.59 -22.08
N GLU A 25 -5.83 -8.06 -23.14
CA GLU A 25 -5.14 -7.28 -24.17
C GLU A 25 -4.28 -6.16 -23.58
N ARG A 26 -3.16 -5.82 -24.24
CA ARG A 26 -2.18 -4.85 -23.72
C ARG A 26 -2.80 -3.49 -23.33
N ALA A 27 -3.85 -3.06 -24.02
CA ALA A 27 -4.58 -1.83 -23.67
C ALA A 27 -5.29 -1.95 -22.31
N ALA A 28 -5.94 -3.08 -22.03
CA ALA A 28 -6.58 -3.36 -20.75
C ALA A 28 -5.53 -3.50 -19.63
N MET A 29 -4.41 -4.18 -19.88
CA MET A 29 -3.29 -4.24 -18.93
C MET A 29 -2.69 -2.85 -18.65
N SER A 30 -2.60 -1.99 -19.66
CA SER A 30 -2.14 -0.60 -19.50
C SER A 30 -3.12 0.25 -18.70
N LEU A 31 -4.43 0.06 -18.91
CA LEU A 31 -5.49 0.71 -18.13
C LEU A 31 -5.45 0.26 -16.66
N ILE A 32 -5.31 -1.03 -16.40
CA ILE A 32 -5.16 -1.58 -15.05
C ILE A 32 -3.89 -1.02 -14.40
N ASN A 33 -2.76 -1.01 -15.10
CA ASN A 33 -1.50 -0.46 -14.58
C ASN A 33 -1.60 1.05 -14.30
N ALA A 34 -2.23 1.83 -15.19
CA ALA A 34 -2.49 3.25 -14.96
C ALA A 34 -3.41 3.49 -13.75
N ASN A 35 -4.42 2.63 -13.57
CA ASN A 35 -5.34 2.65 -12.44
C ASN A 35 -4.76 2.09 -11.14
N VAL A 36 -3.65 1.36 -11.15
CA VAL A 36 -2.91 0.94 -9.94
C VAL A 36 -1.85 1.99 -9.61
N ALA A 37 -1.17 2.50 -10.63
CA ALA A 37 -0.21 3.59 -10.50
C ALA A 37 -0.89 4.88 -10.00
N ALA A 38 -2.12 5.20 -10.40
CA ALA A 38 -2.79 6.42 -9.94
C ALA A 38 -3.12 6.40 -8.42
N PRO A 39 -3.76 5.36 -7.84
CA PRO A 39 -3.95 5.21 -6.40
C PRO A 39 -2.64 5.06 -5.62
N VAL A 40 -1.65 4.33 -6.15
CA VAL A 40 -0.34 4.19 -5.49
C VAL A 40 0.40 5.52 -5.51
N ASN A 41 0.42 6.24 -6.62
CA ASN A 41 1.02 7.57 -6.73
C ASN A 41 0.26 8.59 -5.86
N LEU A 42 -1.07 8.51 -5.76
CA LEU A 42 -1.85 9.36 -4.88
C LEU A 42 -1.57 9.06 -3.40
N ALA A 43 -1.55 7.79 -3.00
CA ALA A 43 -1.25 7.39 -1.63
C ALA A 43 0.20 7.75 -1.26
N ALA A 44 1.16 7.53 -2.15
CA ALA A 44 2.53 7.96 -1.99
C ALA A 44 2.64 9.49 -1.89
N ALA A 45 1.93 10.25 -2.75
CA ALA A 45 1.90 11.71 -2.68
C ALA A 45 1.27 12.22 -1.38
N LEU A 46 0.21 11.58 -0.88
CA LEU A 46 -0.42 11.91 0.42
C LEU A 46 0.49 11.60 1.61
N ASN A 47 1.21 10.48 1.56
CA ASN A 47 2.19 10.13 2.58
C ASN A 47 3.40 11.06 2.54
N VAL A 48 3.91 11.41 1.36
CA VAL A 48 4.99 12.39 1.19
C VAL A 48 4.53 13.79 1.63
N ALA A 49 3.27 14.15 1.39
CA ALA A 49 2.70 15.39 1.92
C ALA A 49 2.52 15.39 3.45
N SER A 50 2.64 14.22 4.10
CA SER A 50 2.65 14.11 5.57
C SER A 50 4.04 14.37 6.16
N ASP A 51 5.11 14.21 5.38
CA ASP A 51 6.43 14.69 5.77
C ASP A 51 6.35 16.23 5.87
N ASN A 52 6.76 16.79 7.02
CA ASN A 52 6.53 18.18 7.45
C ASN A 52 5.12 18.54 7.99
N SER A 53 4.21 17.59 8.23
CA SER A 53 2.98 17.88 8.97
C SER A 53 3.30 18.27 10.43
N ILE A 54 2.93 19.49 10.84
CA ILE A 54 3.12 19.98 12.21
C ILE A 54 1.89 19.61 13.03
N ALA A 55 2.05 18.71 14.00
CA ALA A 55 1.04 18.43 15.02
C ALA A 55 0.99 19.59 16.03
N TYR A 56 0.24 20.64 15.71
CA TYR A 56 0.09 21.81 16.58
C TYR A 56 -1.09 21.62 17.55
N ALA A 57 -0.79 21.49 18.85
CA ALA A 57 -1.79 21.48 19.92
C ALA A 57 -1.63 22.74 20.77
N ASN A 58 -2.51 23.73 20.57
CA ASN A 58 -2.49 24.96 21.36
C ASN A 58 -3.10 24.72 22.75
N ALA A 59 -2.36 25.06 23.81
CA ALA A 59 -2.83 25.04 25.19
C ALA A 59 -2.52 26.39 25.83
N GLU A 60 -3.38 27.38 25.56
CA GLU A 60 -3.25 28.74 26.09
C GLU A 60 -3.98 28.84 27.43
N GLN A 61 -3.23 29.13 28.51
CA GLN A 61 -3.82 29.34 29.83
C GLN A 61 -4.34 30.78 29.94
N ASN A 62 -5.62 30.98 29.63
CA ASN A 62 -6.27 32.30 29.66
C ASN A 62 -6.54 32.85 31.08
N VAL A 63 -6.22 32.10 32.13
CA VAL A 63 -6.55 32.49 33.52
C VAL A 63 -5.33 32.32 34.42
N ASN A 64 -5.06 33.34 35.24
CA ASN A 64 -4.03 33.26 36.27
C ASN A 64 -4.41 32.23 37.34
N ILE A 65 -3.54 31.23 37.54
CA ILE A 65 -3.64 30.27 38.64
C ILE A 65 -2.58 30.68 39.67
N THR A 66 -3.01 31.15 40.84
CA THR A 66 -2.11 31.39 41.96
C THR A 66 -1.82 30.07 42.67
N GLN A 67 -0.56 29.63 42.64
CA GLN A 67 -0.10 28.44 43.36
C GLN A 67 0.72 28.84 44.59
N SER A 68 0.32 28.37 45.77
CA SER A 68 1.06 28.47 47.04
C SER A 68 1.56 27.09 47.45
N ASN A 69 2.71 27.04 48.14
CA ASN A 69 3.33 25.83 48.71
C ASN A 69 2.49 25.24 49.84
#